data_AF-A0A212RP58-F1
#
_entry.id   AF-A0A212RP58-F1
#
_cell.length_a   1.000
_cell.length_b   1.000
_cell.length_c   1.000
_cell.angle_alpha   90.00
_cell.angle_beta   90.00
_cell.angle_gamma   90.00
#
_symmetry.space_group_name_H-M   'P 1'
#
loop_
_entity.id
_entity.type
_entity.pdbx_description
1 polymer ?
#
loop_
_entity_poly.entity_id
_entity_poly.type
_entity_poly.pdbx_seq_one_letter_code
_entity_poly.pdbx_strand_id
1 'polypeptide(L)'
;MIDATGQGGMRTTLSIDDDVLIVAKAMARQEERSLGQVISELARRSLQRPAPSAQRNGIPLLRPRAGALPVTLETVNELRDELA
;
A
#
# COMPACT_ATOMS: atom_id res chain seq x y z
N MET A 1 19.89 0.16 31.00
CA MET A 1 18.45 0.37 31.28
C MET A 1 17.77 0.35 29.93
N ILE A 2 16.96 -0.69 29.69
CA ILE A 2 16.29 -1.00 28.42
C ILE A 2 14.82 -0.72 28.69
N ASP A 3 14.21 0.19 27.95
CA ASP A 3 12.82 0.58 28.19
C ASP A 3 11.88 -0.57 27.79
N ALA A 4 10.71 -0.66 28.42
CA ALA A 4 9.77 -1.79 28.35
C ALA A 4 9.10 -2.04 26.97
N THR A 5 9.62 -1.47 25.89
CA THR A 5 9.26 -1.77 24.50
C THR A 5 10.53 -2.06 23.72
N GLY A 6 10.89 -3.34 23.59
CA GLY A 6 12.15 -3.78 22.98
C GLY A 6 12.31 -3.44 21.49
N GLN A 7 12.65 -2.19 21.17
CA GLN A 7 13.24 -1.80 19.89
C GLN A 7 14.27 -0.68 20.10
N GLY A 8 15.56 -1.04 20.00
CA GLY A 8 16.60 -0.06 19.69
C GLY A 8 16.48 0.38 18.23
N GLY A 9 15.45 1.15 17.89
CA GLY A 9 15.29 1.73 16.56
C GLY A 9 16.30 2.85 16.36
N MET A 10 16.92 2.92 15.17
CA MET A 10 17.80 4.03 14.79
C MET A 10 17.09 5.38 14.99
N ARG A 11 17.80 6.35 15.57
CA ARG A 11 17.36 7.74 15.66
C ARG A 11 17.98 8.50 14.50
N THR A 12 17.15 9.04 13.63
CA THR A 12 17.57 9.83 12.46
C THR A 12 16.87 11.17 12.49
N THR A 13 17.59 12.25 12.21
CA THR A 13 16.99 13.58 11.99
C THR A 13 16.71 13.72 10.49
N LEU A 14 15.45 13.97 10.14
CA LEU A 14 15.03 14.25 8.78
C LEU A 14 14.26 15.58 8.73
N SER A 15 14.41 16.30 7.62
CA SER A 15 13.53 17.44 7.31
C SER A 15 12.27 16.89 6.63
N ILE A 16 11.10 17.37 7.04
CA ILE A 16 9.79 16.96 6.54
C ILE A 16 8.99 18.23 6.25
N ASP A 17 8.28 18.26 5.12
CA ASP A 17 7.37 19.37 4.80
C ASP A 17 6.21 19.45 5.82
N ASP A 18 5.74 20.67 6.08
CA ASP A 18 4.74 20.93 7.12
C ASP A 18 3.41 20.21 6.88
N ASP A 19 3.00 20.10 5.62
CA ASP A 19 1.76 19.41 5.22
C ASP A 19 1.85 17.91 5.54
N VAL A 20 2.97 17.27 5.24
CA VAL A 20 3.25 15.87 5.58
C VAL A 20 3.27 15.67 7.10
N LEU A 21 3.90 16.59 7.84
CA LEU A 21 3.96 16.52 9.30
C LEU A 21 2.57 16.61 9.95
N ILE A 22 1.70 17.49 9.44
CA ILE A 22 0.32 17.64 9.91
C ILE A 22 -0.46 16.35 9.70
N VAL A 23 -0.41 15.78 8.51
CA VAL A 23 -1.12 14.53 8.17
C VAL A 23 -0.59 13.37 9.02
N ALA A 24 0.73 13.23 9.15
CA ALA A 24 1.33 12.15 9.93
C ALA A 24 0.97 12.23 11.43
N LYS A 25 0.88 13.44 12.00
CA LYS A 25 0.41 13.64 13.38
C LYS A 25 -1.05 13.26 13.56
N ALA A 26 -1.91 13.60 12.59
CA ALA A 26 -3.31 13.20 12.62
C ALA A 26 -3.48 11.68 12.58
N MET A 27 -2.74 11.00 11.68
CA MET A 27 -2.71 9.54 11.58
C MET A 27 -2.20 8.89 12.88
N ALA A 28 -1.10 9.40 13.44
CA ALA A 28 -0.52 8.88 14.68
C ALA A 28 -1.53 8.95 15.85
N ARG A 29 -2.28 10.05 15.95
CA ARG A 29 -3.34 10.21 16.97
C ARG A 29 -4.51 9.26 16.72
N GLN A 30 -4.94 9.11 15.48
CA GLN A 30 -6.07 8.26 15.11
C GLN A 30 -5.77 6.77 15.33
N GLU A 31 -4.53 6.34 15.07
CA GLU A 31 -4.11 4.94 15.17
C GLU A 31 -3.46 4.59 16.53
N GLU A 32 -3.36 5.54 17.46
CA GLU A 32 -2.66 5.39 18.75
C GLU A 32 -1.20 4.89 18.60
N ARG A 33 -0.50 5.40 17.59
CA ARG A 33 0.89 5.03 17.24
C ARG A 33 1.83 6.21 17.39
N SER A 34 3.13 5.93 17.53
CA SER A 34 4.12 7.02 17.54
C SER A 34 4.30 7.63 16.14
N LEU A 35 4.62 8.92 16.06
CA LEU A 35 4.91 9.60 14.79
C LEU A 35 6.01 8.86 14.00
N GLY A 36 7.07 8.39 14.69
CA GLY A 36 8.14 7.62 14.07
C GLY A 36 7.66 6.30 13.46
N GLN A 37 6.73 5.59 14.11
CA GLN A 37 6.13 4.37 13.57
C GLN A 37 5.30 4.64 12.31
N VAL A 38 4.52 5.72 12.29
CA VAL A 38 3.71 6.13 11.13
C VAL A 38 4.62 6.51 9.95
N ILE A 39 5.60 7.40 10.16
CA ILE A 39 6.55 7.81 9.11
C ILE A 39 7.34 6.61 8.58
N SER A 40 7.84 5.75 9.48
CA SER A 40 8.57 4.54 9.10
C SER A 40 7.72 3.59 8.25
N GLU A 41 6.43 3.46 8.55
CA GLU A 41 5.50 2.65 7.78
C GLU A 41 5.19 3.25 6.41
N LEU A 42 4.93 4.56 6.34
CA LEU A 42 4.72 5.26 5.07
C LEU A 42 5.94 5.12 4.15
N ALA A 43 7.15 5.29 4.70
CA ALA A 43 8.40 5.10 3.96
C ALA A 43 8.59 3.65 3.48
N ARG A 44 8.26 2.64 4.32
CA ARG A 44 8.31 1.24 3.88
C ARG A 44 7.36 0.98 2.72
N ARG A 45 6.12 1.50 2.79
CA ARG A 45 5.12 1.33 1.71
C ARG A 45 5.57 2.00 0.42
N SER A 46 6.18 3.18 0.48
CA SER A 46 6.69 3.85 -0.73
C SER A 46 7.88 3.11 -1.37
N LEU A 47 8.69 2.44 -0.56
CA LEU A 47 9.84 1.65 -1.04
C LEU A 47 9.44 0.27 -1.58
N GLN A 48 8.23 -0.22 -1.29
CA GLN A 48 7.70 -1.43 -1.91
C GLN A 48 7.42 -1.17 -3.38
N ARG A 49 8.37 -1.51 -4.25
CA ARG A 49 8.15 -1.50 -5.69
C ARG A 49 7.08 -2.57 -6.00
N PRO A 50 5.95 -2.21 -6.64
CA PRO A 50 5.05 -3.22 -7.18
C PRO A 50 5.89 -4.12 -8.08
N ALA A 51 5.84 -5.44 -7.86
CA ALA A 51 6.57 -6.34 -8.76
C ALA A 51 6.15 -6.00 -10.21
N PRO A 52 7.10 -5.99 -11.15
CA PRO A 52 6.80 -5.59 -12.53
C PRO A 52 5.62 -6.41 -13.03
N SER A 53 4.60 -5.74 -13.55
CA SER A 53 3.56 -6.42 -14.31
C SER A 53 4.22 -7.04 -15.53
N ALA A 54 3.85 -8.28 -15.85
CA ALA A 54 4.23 -8.85 -17.14
C ALA A 54 3.72 -7.90 -18.23
N GLN A 55 4.50 -7.67 -19.27
CA GLN A 55 4.07 -6.85 -20.39
C GLN A 55 3.92 -7.71 -21.64
N ARG A 56 2.90 -7.42 -22.46
CA ARG A 56 2.74 -7.98 -23.80
C ARG A 56 2.61 -6.84 -24.79
N ASN A 57 3.53 -6.76 -25.75
CA ASN A 57 3.56 -5.68 -26.76
C ASN A 57 3.54 -4.26 -26.15
N GLY A 58 4.26 -4.04 -25.04
CA GLY A 58 4.31 -2.75 -24.34
C GLY A 58 3.07 -2.42 -23.48
N ILE A 59 2.09 -3.33 -23.41
CA ILE A 59 0.89 -3.17 -22.60
C ILE A 59 1.06 -3.95 -21.28
N PRO A 60 0.91 -3.31 -20.11
CA PRO A 60 0.89 -3.99 -18.82
C PRO A 60 -0.25 -5.02 -18.74
N LEU A 61 0.11 -6.26 -18.42
CA LEU A 61 -0.86 -7.32 -18.16
C LEU A 61 -1.33 -7.24 -16.70
N LEU A 62 -2.65 -7.32 -16.52
CA LEU A 62 -3.24 -7.59 -15.22
C LEU A 62 -2.79 -8.97 -14.75
N ARG A 63 -2.35 -9.09 -13.50
CA ARG A 63 -2.02 -10.41 -12.95
C ARG A 63 -3.31 -11.17 -12.68
N PRO A 64 -3.51 -12.37 -13.25
CA PRO A 64 -4.61 -13.22 -12.87
C PRO A 64 -4.53 -13.53 -11.38
N ARG A 65 -5.66 -13.47 -10.68
CA ARG A 65 -5.74 -14.00 -9.31
C ARG A 65 -5.52 -15.52 -9.38
N ALA A 66 -4.84 -16.08 -8.38
CA ALA A 66 -4.69 -17.54 -8.30
C ALA A 66 -6.08 -18.19 -8.29
N GLY A 67 -6.30 -19.14 -9.21
CA GLY A 67 -7.60 -19.82 -9.39
C GLY A 67 -8.66 -19.02 -10.15
N ALA A 68 -8.33 -17.87 -10.73
CA ALA A 68 -9.27 -17.15 -11.59
C ALA A 68 -9.60 -17.96 -12.86
N LEU A 69 -10.90 -18.06 -13.17
CA LEU A 69 -11.37 -18.64 -14.42
C LEU A 69 -11.18 -17.64 -15.58
N PRO A 70 -10.95 -18.12 -16.80
CA PRO A 70 -10.99 -17.28 -17.99
C PRO A 70 -12.35 -16.57 -18.11
N VAL A 71 -12.33 -15.27 -18.41
CA VAL A 71 -13.55 -14.52 -18.71
C VAL A 71 -14.02 -14.92 -20.11
N THR A 72 -15.22 -15.48 -20.21
CA THR A 72 -15.83 -15.89 -21.47
C THR A 72 -16.86 -14.86 -21.95
N LEU A 73 -17.24 -14.92 -23.22
CA LEU A 73 -18.31 -14.08 -23.75
C LEU A 73 -19.66 -14.38 -23.10
N GLU A 74 -19.91 -15.63 -22.73
CA GLU A 74 -21.11 -16.04 -22.00
C GLU A 74 -21.21 -15.28 -20.67
N THR A 75 -20.17 -15.31 -19.84
CA THR A 75 -20.11 -14.58 -18.57
C THR A 75 -20.32 -13.08 -18.75
N VAL A 76 -19.75 -12.49 -19.81
CA VAL A 76 -19.91 -11.04 -20.09
C VAL A 76 -21.35 -10.70 -20.48
N ASN A 77 -22.00 -11.55 -21.28
CA ASN A 77 -23.38 -11.32 -21.70
C ASN A 77 -24.35 -11.48 -20.53
N GLU A 78 -24.19 -12.52 -19.69
CA GLU A 78 -25.00 -12.72 -18.49
C GLU A 78 -24.99 -11.49 -17.58
N LEU A 79 -23.81 -10.95 -17.28
CA LEU A 79 -23.66 -9.76 -16.43
C LEU A 79 -24.25 -8.49 -17.05
N ARG A 80 -24.18 -8.35 -18.38
CA ARG A 80 -24.76 -7.18 -19.07
C ARG A 80 -26.27 -7.21 -19.02
N ASP A 81 -26.85 -8.39 -19.22
CA ASP A 81 -28.29 -8.58 -19.29
C ASP A 81 -28.94 -8.53 -17.90
N GLU A 82 -28.20 -8.85 -16.82
CA GLU A 82 -28.64 -8.67 -15.42
C GLU A 82 -28.76 -7.20 -15.00
N LEU A 83 -27.96 -6.31 -15.61
CA LEU A 83 -27.93 -4.87 -15.31
C LEU A 83 -28.80 -4.02 -16.25
N ALA A 84 -29.54 -4.65 -17.17
CA ALA A 84 -30.45 -4.01 -18.12
C ALA A 84 -31.89 -3.95 -17.59
#